data_AF-A0A7S4C6J7-F1
#
_entry.id   AF-A0A7S4C6J7-F1
#
_cell.length_a   1.000
_cell.length_b   1.000
_cell.length_c   1.000
_cell.angle_alpha   90.00
_cell.angle_beta   90.00
_cell.angle_gamma   90.00
#
_symmetry.space_group_name_H-M   'P 1'
#
loop_
_entity.id
_entity.type
_entity.pdbx_description
1 polymer ?
#
loop_
_entity_poly.entity_id
_entity_poly.type
_entity_poly.pdbx_seq_one_letter_code
_entity_poly.pdbx_strand_id
1 'polypeptide(L)'
;AASSAASSAASSAASLAASSAGSLVVGSTASSATTSAADSKANSASTGAARTSLERGDSSFQSDVMAMLLRYQSLDGGGFQCALPSPVFLSLSELWGVGYEAFASPINCHYGAFRYFSAFDDTDGVFGSLGSFFAASADEILSCGSIELNPPFSADMYTALVERCKSLLAAADTARSPLSMALVIGATEAALSHASIRSLDASAHLRGKVIVGVGEHVYLSASCWQPAGATFRACDTAVFFLQSERGAKKWPTTQEKLALLKHAFTMTNGTRGHGEDAREPPGR
;
A
#
# COMPACT_ATOMS: atom_id res chain seq x y z
N ALA A 1 -45.21 4.05 -15.84
CA ALA A 1 -46.10 3.83 -14.69
C ALA A 1 -45.28 3.16 -13.59
N ALA A 2 -45.11 3.89 -12.46
CA ALA A 2 -44.72 3.49 -11.09
C ALA A 2 -43.48 2.57 -10.90
N SER A 3 -42.57 2.73 -9.94
CA SER A 3 -42.32 3.65 -8.80
C SER A 3 -41.08 3.05 -8.09
N SER A 4 -39.93 3.72 -8.00
CA SER A 4 -39.41 4.52 -6.86
C SER A 4 -39.25 3.80 -5.50
N ALA A 5 -38.12 4.12 -4.83
CA ALA A 5 -37.62 3.79 -3.48
C ALA A 5 -36.68 2.55 -3.44
N ALA A 6 -35.43 2.63 -2.94
CA ALA A 6 -34.95 3.43 -1.82
C ALA A 6 -33.52 3.95 -2.03
N SER A 7 -33.36 5.25 -1.76
CA SER A 7 -32.10 5.94 -1.47
C SER A 7 -31.83 5.94 0.04
N SER A 8 -30.58 6.28 0.39
CA SER A 8 -30.09 6.86 1.66
C SER A 8 -29.74 5.92 2.84
N ALA A 9 -28.44 5.65 2.98
CA ALA A 9 -27.61 5.61 4.21
C ALA A 9 -26.22 5.11 3.76
N ALA A 10 -25.06 5.70 4.05
CA ALA A 10 -24.67 6.50 5.19
C ALA A 10 -23.57 7.49 4.77
N SER A 11 -23.90 8.78 4.89
CA SER A 11 -22.93 9.83 5.19
C SER A 11 -23.02 10.07 6.70
N SER A 12 -21.87 10.17 7.38
CA SER A 12 -21.62 10.87 8.66
C SER A 12 -20.69 10.05 9.57
N ALA A 13 -19.43 10.47 9.69
CA ALA A 13 -18.67 10.39 10.95
C ALA A 13 -17.34 11.16 10.79
N ALA A 14 -17.42 12.50 10.80
CA ALA A 14 -16.28 13.35 11.07
C ALA A 14 -16.68 14.29 12.21
N SER A 15 -16.21 14.00 13.44
CA SER A 15 -16.00 15.02 14.46
C SER A 15 -15.37 14.42 15.73
N LEU A 16 -14.63 15.28 16.42
CA LEU A 16 -14.13 15.21 17.81
C LEU A 16 -12.71 14.64 17.95
N ALA A 17 -11.67 15.47 17.90
CA ALA A 17 -11.21 16.49 18.86
C ALA A 17 -10.23 15.92 19.91
N ALA A 18 -9.02 16.47 19.83
CA ALA A 18 -7.89 16.30 20.73
C ALA A 18 -8.19 16.71 22.18
N SER A 19 -7.48 16.14 23.15
CA SER A 19 -7.01 16.86 24.33
C SER A 19 -5.96 16.12 25.17
N SER A 20 -4.98 16.92 25.60
CA SER A 20 -4.23 16.88 26.86
C SER A 20 -2.83 16.25 26.87
N ALA A 21 -1.85 17.16 26.74
CA ALA A 21 -0.53 17.06 27.32
C ALA A 21 -0.59 17.35 28.82
N GLY A 22 0.12 16.54 29.62
CA GLY A 22 0.29 16.71 31.06
C GLY A 22 1.76 16.50 31.44
N SER A 23 2.40 17.61 31.81
CA SER A 23 3.77 17.73 32.34
C SER A 23 3.88 17.22 33.80
N LEU A 24 5.03 16.65 34.20
CA LEU A 24 5.55 16.59 35.57
C LEU A 24 7.04 16.20 35.51
N VAL A 25 7.96 17.16 35.60
CA VAL A 25 8.66 17.69 36.80
C VAL A 25 9.57 16.66 37.49
N VAL A 26 10.86 17.00 37.42
CA VAL A 26 12.03 16.35 38.03
C VAL A 26 12.11 16.71 39.52
N GLY A 27 12.39 15.71 40.37
CA GLY A 27 12.72 15.89 41.79
C GLY A 27 13.74 14.86 42.24
N SER A 28 14.98 15.31 42.44
CA SER A 28 16.08 14.59 43.08
C SER A 28 15.95 14.66 44.61
N THR A 29 16.29 13.59 45.34
CA THR A 29 17.25 13.60 46.47
C THR A 29 17.42 12.21 47.07
N ALA A 30 18.56 12.02 47.72
CA ALA A 30 19.23 10.76 47.96
C ALA A 30 19.01 10.16 49.36
N SER A 31 19.46 8.89 49.45
CA SER A 31 20.17 8.27 50.58
C SER A 31 19.33 7.54 51.63
N SER A 32 19.57 6.22 51.75
CA SER A 32 20.30 5.61 52.88
C SER A 32 19.96 4.12 52.97
N ALA A 33 21.01 3.29 53.03
CA ALA A 33 20.92 1.84 53.15
C ALA A 33 20.71 1.39 54.60
N THR A 34 19.86 0.37 54.81
CA THR A 34 19.96 -0.59 55.91
C THR A 34 19.40 -1.94 55.48
N THR A 35 20.22 -2.96 55.72
CA THR A 35 20.05 -4.39 55.42
C THR A 35 19.14 -5.10 56.42
N SER A 36 18.25 -5.99 55.96
CA SER A 36 18.05 -7.32 56.57
C SER A 36 17.09 -8.21 55.77
N ALA A 37 17.61 -9.37 55.36
CA ALA A 37 16.97 -10.68 55.17
C ALA A 37 15.43 -10.77 55.02
N ALA A 38 14.96 -11.03 53.80
CA ALA A 38 13.73 -11.79 53.51
C ALA A 38 13.69 -12.24 52.03
N ASP A 39 14.71 -12.99 51.59
CA ASP A 39 14.70 -13.62 50.26
C ASP A 39 14.02 -14.99 50.33
N SER A 40 12.75 -15.04 49.92
CA SER A 40 12.11 -16.17 49.21
C SER A 40 10.59 -15.99 49.09
N LYS A 41 10.13 -14.91 48.44
CA LYS A 41 8.76 -14.84 47.89
C LYS A 41 8.51 -13.81 46.78
N ALA A 42 9.53 -13.07 46.33
CA ALA A 42 9.36 -11.97 45.38
C ALA A 42 9.50 -12.33 43.89
N ASN A 43 9.85 -13.58 43.53
CA ASN A 43 10.17 -13.93 42.13
C ASN A 43 8.99 -14.49 41.31
N SER A 44 7.78 -14.61 41.88
CA SER A 44 6.58 -15.08 41.16
C SER A 44 5.63 -13.96 40.72
N ALA A 45 5.72 -12.77 41.32
CA ALA A 45 4.83 -11.65 41.02
C ALA A 45 5.28 -10.85 39.79
N SER A 46 6.60 -10.69 39.59
CA SER A 46 7.17 -10.01 38.41
C SER A 46 6.99 -10.82 37.13
N THR A 47 7.07 -12.16 37.23
CA THR A 47 6.77 -13.09 36.14
C THR A 47 5.27 -13.13 35.80
N GLY A 48 4.38 -13.00 36.78
CA GLY A 48 2.93 -12.93 36.55
C GLY A 48 2.47 -11.64 35.85
N ALA A 49 3.03 -10.48 36.21
CA ALA A 49 2.73 -9.22 35.56
C ALA A 49 3.27 -9.15 34.12
N ALA A 50 4.50 -9.62 33.89
CA ALA A 50 5.08 -9.70 32.55
C ALA A 50 4.34 -10.71 31.66
N ARG A 51 3.96 -11.87 32.20
CA ARG A 51 3.15 -12.88 31.48
C ARG A 51 1.75 -12.36 31.17
N THR A 52 1.07 -11.70 32.09
CA THR A 52 -0.27 -11.14 31.84
C THR A 52 -0.27 -9.92 30.91
N SER A 53 0.84 -9.18 30.80
CA SER A 53 1.00 -8.12 29.79
C SER A 53 1.37 -8.70 28.41
N LEU A 54 2.19 -9.76 28.35
CA LEU A 54 2.42 -10.50 27.11
C LEU A 54 1.14 -11.19 26.62
N GLU A 55 0.42 -11.91 27.49
CA GLU A 55 -0.83 -12.60 27.14
C GLU A 55 -1.95 -11.61 26.73
N ARG A 56 -1.98 -10.42 27.34
CA ARG A 56 -2.88 -9.34 26.88
C ARG A 56 -2.48 -8.82 25.50
N GLY A 57 -1.18 -8.59 25.26
CA GLY A 57 -0.65 -8.20 23.94
C GLY A 57 -0.92 -9.25 22.86
N ASP A 58 -0.82 -10.54 23.19
CA ASP A 58 -1.13 -11.65 22.30
C ASP A 58 -2.63 -11.72 21.99
N SER A 59 -3.50 -11.45 22.97
CA SER A 59 -4.96 -11.44 22.77
C SER A 59 -5.45 -10.26 21.92
N SER A 60 -4.85 -9.07 22.07
CA SER A 60 -5.17 -7.91 21.25
C SER A 60 -4.66 -8.11 19.83
N PHE A 61 -3.42 -8.60 19.66
CA PHE A 61 -2.86 -8.89 18.35
C PHE A 61 -3.69 -9.93 17.58
N GLN A 62 -4.10 -11.03 18.23
CA GLN A 62 -4.97 -12.03 17.60
C GLN A 62 -6.32 -11.44 17.19
N SER A 63 -6.90 -10.55 18.01
CA SER A 63 -8.15 -9.87 17.70
C SER A 63 -8.01 -8.93 16.50
N ASP A 64 -6.91 -8.16 16.44
CA ASP A 64 -6.61 -7.25 15.34
C ASP A 64 -6.36 -8.02 14.04
N VAL A 65 -5.61 -9.12 14.10
CA VAL A 65 -5.36 -10.00 12.95
C VAL A 65 -6.68 -10.59 12.46
N MET A 66 -7.52 -11.08 13.37
CA MET A 66 -8.84 -11.63 13.02
C MET A 66 -9.74 -10.57 12.37
N ALA A 67 -9.79 -9.35 12.93
CA ALA A 67 -10.57 -8.25 12.38
C ALA A 67 -10.11 -7.88 10.97
N MET A 68 -8.79 -7.75 10.75
CA MET A 68 -8.21 -7.47 9.45
C MET A 68 -8.51 -8.59 8.43
N LEU A 69 -8.30 -9.86 8.81
CA LEU A 69 -8.56 -10.99 7.91
C LEU A 69 -10.05 -11.09 7.54
N LEU A 70 -10.96 -10.94 8.51
CA LEU A 70 -12.41 -10.94 8.26
C LEU A 70 -12.84 -9.76 7.37
N ARG A 71 -12.24 -8.57 7.56
CA ARG A 71 -12.49 -7.40 6.71
C ARG A 71 -12.13 -7.69 5.27
N TYR A 72 -10.93 -8.18 4.99
CA TYR A 72 -10.50 -8.52 3.63
C TYR A 72 -11.25 -9.73 3.06
N GLN A 73 -11.68 -10.67 3.90
CA GLN A 73 -12.56 -11.77 3.48
C GLN A 73 -13.91 -11.27 2.99
N SER A 74 -14.49 -10.27 3.65
CA SER A 74 -15.79 -9.69 3.28
C SER A 74 -15.78 -9.01 1.90
N LEU A 75 -14.60 -8.66 1.39
CA LEU A 75 -14.38 -8.15 0.02
C LEU A 75 -14.09 -9.26 -1.00
N ASP A 76 -14.52 -10.49 -0.74
CA ASP A 76 -14.21 -11.67 -1.56
C ASP A 76 -12.70 -11.95 -1.67
N GLY A 77 -11.95 -11.66 -0.61
CA GLY A 77 -10.55 -12.08 -0.47
C GLY A 77 -9.54 -11.34 -1.34
N GLY A 78 -9.84 -10.11 -1.78
CA GLY A 78 -8.86 -9.21 -2.41
C GLY A 78 -8.65 -9.42 -3.91
N GLY A 79 -9.55 -10.13 -4.62
CA GLY A 79 -9.44 -10.44 -6.04
C GLY A 79 -9.48 -9.24 -7.02
N PHE A 80 -9.62 -8.01 -6.52
CA PHE A 80 -9.68 -6.80 -7.34
C PHE A 80 -8.30 -6.18 -7.65
N GLN A 81 -7.23 -6.68 -7.03
CA GLN A 81 -5.85 -6.25 -7.29
C GLN A 81 -4.88 -7.42 -7.08
N CYS A 82 -3.75 -7.41 -7.78
CA CYS A 82 -2.68 -8.39 -7.60
C CYS A 82 -1.37 -7.66 -7.33
N ALA A 83 -0.54 -8.19 -6.43
CA ALA A 83 0.73 -7.54 -6.06
C ALA A 83 1.80 -7.76 -7.14
N LEU A 84 2.71 -6.79 -7.28
CA LEU A 84 3.87 -6.95 -8.12
C LEU A 84 4.87 -7.95 -7.50
N PRO A 85 5.59 -8.75 -8.31
CA PRO A 85 6.64 -9.62 -7.78
C PRO A 85 7.84 -8.84 -7.23
N SER A 86 8.52 -9.39 -6.23
CA SER A 86 9.68 -8.75 -5.58
C SER A 86 10.76 -8.21 -6.53
N PRO A 87 11.16 -8.90 -7.63
CA PRO A 87 12.13 -8.34 -8.58
C PRO A 87 11.71 -6.99 -9.18
N VAL A 88 10.41 -6.78 -9.37
CA VAL A 88 9.86 -5.53 -9.90
C VAL A 88 9.95 -4.43 -8.85
N PHE A 89 9.53 -4.70 -7.61
CA PHE A 89 9.67 -3.75 -6.50
C PHE A 89 11.13 -3.36 -6.23
N LEU A 90 12.05 -4.32 -6.25
CA LEU A 90 13.49 -4.04 -6.11
C LEU A 90 13.98 -3.11 -7.22
N SER A 91 13.60 -3.40 -8.48
CA SER A 91 13.94 -2.54 -9.61
C SER A 91 13.37 -1.12 -9.47
N LEU A 92 12.11 -0.98 -9.05
CA LEU A 92 11.49 0.33 -8.79
C LEU A 92 12.21 1.11 -7.69
N SER A 93 12.64 0.40 -6.64
CA SER A 93 13.38 0.97 -5.51
C SER A 93 14.77 1.46 -5.93
N GLU A 94 15.52 0.63 -6.65
CA GLU A 94 16.88 0.95 -7.09
C GLU A 94 16.90 2.07 -8.14
N LEU A 95 15.98 2.03 -9.11
CA LEU A 95 16.03 2.90 -10.29
C LEU A 95 15.26 4.22 -10.10
N TRP A 96 14.17 4.21 -9.33
CA TRP A 96 13.33 5.39 -9.07
C TRP A 96 13.16 5.73 -7.59
N GLY A 97 13.88 5.06 -6.69
CA GLY A 97 13.83 5.34 -5.26
C GLY A 97 12.45 5.07 -4.63
N VAL A 98 11.62 4.25 -5.29
CA VAL A 98 10.29 3.90 -4.78
C VAL A 98 10.42 3.22 -3.44
N GLY A 99 9.69 3.69 -2.44
CA GLY A 99 9.75 3.15 -1.08
C GLY A 99 8.41 3.15 -0.36
N TYR A 100 7.32 3.38 -1.10
CA TYR A 100 5.96 3.39 -0.58
C TYR A 100 5.00 2.79 -1.60
N GLU A 101 3.92 2.18 -1.12
CA GLU A 101 2.81 1.68 -1.94
C GLU A 101 1.53 2.48 -1.63
N ALA A 102 0.85 3.01 -2.66
CA ALA A 102 -0.39 3.76 -2.51
C ALA A 102 -1.63 2.86 -2.35
N PHE A 103 -1.55 1.60 -2.77
CA PHE A 103 -2.66 0.66 -2.81
C PHE A 103 -2.21 -0.72 -2.35
N ALA A 104 -2.14 -0.93 -1.04
CA ALA A 104 -1.74 -2.20 -0.45
C ALA A 104 -2.64 -2.57 0.74
N SER A 105 -2.24 -3.62 1.44
CA SER A 105 -2.83 -4.10 2.68
C SER A 105 -1.73 -4.62 3.61
N PRO A 106 -2.04 -4.83 4.90
CA PRO A 106 -1.14 -5.55 5.81
C PRO A 106 -0.70 -6.92 5.30
N ILE A 107 -1.49 -7.54 4.40
CA ILE A 107 -1.28 -8.89 3.88
C ILE A 107 -0.26 -8.88 2.73
N ASN A 108 -0.29 -7.85 1.87
CA ASN A 108 0.44 -7.86 0.60
C ASN A 108 1.52 -6.77 0.46
N CYS A 109 1.70 -5.91 1.47
CA CYS A 109 2.67 -4.83 1.38
C CYS A 109 4.11 -5.34 1.22
N HIS A 110 4.89 -4.70 0.35
CA HIS A 110 6.29 -5.06 0.08
C HIS A 110 7.26 -4.27 0.98
N TYR A 111 7.05 -2.96 1.13
CA TYR A 111 7.98 -2.09 1.88
C TYR A 111 7.85 -2.17 3.41
N GLY A 112 6.85 -2.92 3.91
CA GLY A 112 6.61 -3.13 5.34
C GLY A 112 5.86 -1.98 6.03
N ALA A 113 5.75 -2.08 7.35
CA ALA A 113 4.98 -1.13 8.17
C ALA A 113 5.42 0.33 7.98
N PHE A 114 4.45 1.24 8.00
CA PHE A 114 4.59 2.69 7.80
C PHE A 114 5.10 3.09 6.41
N ARG A 115 4.96 2.18 5.43
CA ARG A 115 5.36 2.41 4.03
C ARG A 115 4.27 2.05 3.02
N TYR A 116 3.02 1.96 3.45
CA TYR A 116 1.92 1.71 2.55
C TYR A 116 0.64 2.41 2.99
N PHE A 117 -0.21 2.71 2.00
CA PHE A 117 -1.58 3.16 2.20
C PHE A 117 -2.53 1.98 1.92
N SER A 118 -3.66 1.96 2.61
CA SER A 118 -4.67 0.91 2.48
C SER A 118 -6.10 1.46 2.53
N ALA A 119 -7.07 0.59 2.29
CA ALA A 119 -8.48 0.98 2.27
C ALA A 119 -9.08 1.16 3.68
N PHE A 120 -8.55 0.47 4.68
CA PHE A 120 -9.19 0.31 5.99
C PHE A 120 -8.30 0.76 7.13
N ASP A 121 -8.24 2.07 7.37
CA ASP A 121 -7.43 2.63 8.46
C ASP A 121 -7.79 2.02 9.84
N ASP A 122 -9.07 1.70 10.06
CA ASP A 122 -9.57 1.14 11.31
C ASP A 122 -9.02 -0.26 11.63
N THR A 123 -8.73 -1.08 10.62
CA THR A 123 -8.17 -2.44 10.81
C THR A 123 -6.70 -2.54 10.46
N ASP A 124 -6.20 -1.68 9.57
CA ASP A 124 -4.87 -1.80 8.99
C ASP A 124 -3.86 -0.88 9.66
N GLY A 125 -4.32 0.19 10.33
CA GLY A 125 -3.45 1.18 10.99
C GLY A 125 -2.54 0.55 12.06
N VAL A 126 -3.06 -0.43 12.81
CA VAL A 126 -2.27 -1.18 13.81
C VAL A 126 -1.14 -2.02 13.19
N PHE A 127 -1.25 -2.34 11.89
CA PHE A 127 -0.22 -3.02 11.10
C PHE A 127 0.64 -2.05 10.29
N GLY A 128 0.54 -0.75 10.55
CA GLY A 128 1.37 0.30 9.95
C GLY A 128 0.85 0.86 8.63
N SER A 129 -0.45 0.72 8.33
CA SER A 129 -1.05 1.50 7.25
C SER A 129 -0.98 2.99 7.54
N LEU A 130 -0.78 3.80 6.50
CA LEU A 130 -0.85 5.26 6.53
C LEU A 130 -2.27 5.77 6.19
N GLY A 131 -3.27 4.89 6.21
CA GLY A 131 -4.65 5.19 5.85
C GLY A 131 -4.87 5.23 4.33
N SER A 132 -5.89 5.97 3.89
CA SER A 132 -6.26 6.06 2.47
C SER A 132 -5.42 7.07 1.69
N PHE A 133 -4.84 6.64 0.56
CA PHE A 133 -4.11 7.52 -0.38
C PHE A 133 -4.93 8.72 -0.86
N PHE A 134 -6.25 8.55 -1.01
CA PHE A 134 -7.16 9.63 -1.41
C PHE A 134 -7.42 10.62 -0.28
N ALA A 135 -7.40 10.16 0.97
CA ALA A 135 -7.67 10.99 2.15
C ALA A 135 -6.41 11.67 2.71
N ALA A 136 -5.23 11.11 2.44
CA ALA A 136 -3.96 11.70 2.86
C ALA A 136 -3.83 13.16 2.39
N SER A 137 -3.20 14.00 3.18
CA SER A 137 -2.86 15.37 2.76
C SER A 137 -1.79 15.37 1.67
N ALA A 138 -1.64 16.49 0.97
CA ALA A 138 -0.54 16.63 0.01
C ALA A 138 0.82 16.52 0.69
N ASP A 139 0.99 17.11 1.88
CA ASP A 139 2.26 17.10 2.61
C ASP A 139 2.67 15.69 3.03
N GLU A 140 1.73 14.86 3.47
CA GLU A 140 1.97 13.44 3.78
C GLU A 140 2.49 12.71 2.55
N ILE A 141 1.83 12.84 1.40
CA ILE A 141 2.28 12.19 0.16
C ILE A 141 3.63 12.72 -0.33
N LEU A 142 3.85 14.03 -0.23
CA LEU A 142 5.11 14.66 -0.64
C LEU A 142 6.28 14.18 0.23
N SER A 143 6.04 13.86 1.50
CA SER A 143 7.06 13.33 2.41
C SER A 143 7.53 11.91 2.01
N CYS A 144 6.69 11.13 1.32
CA CYS A 144 7.04 9.80 0.81
C CYS A 144 8.05 9.87 -0.35
N GLY A 145 7.99 10.94 -1.16
CA GLY A 145 8.91 11.17 -2.27
C GLY A 145 8.61 10.33 -3.52
N SER A 146 8.89 9.02 -3.51
CA SER A 146 8.66 8.13 -4.65
C SER A 146 7.77 6.95 -4.27
N ILE A 147 6.66 6.78 -4.98
CA ILE A 147 5.55 5.90 -4.59
C ILE A 147 5.11 5.02 -5.78
N GLU A 148 4.80 3.77 -5.48
CA GLU A 148 4.17 2.79 -6.36
C GLU A 148 2.64 2.93 -6.28
N LEU A 149 1.96 2.95 -7.42
CA LEU A 149 0.50 3.02 -7.47
C LEU A 149 -0.04 1.87 -8.31
N ASN A 150 -0.49 0.79 -7.66
CA ASN A 150 -1.18 -0.35 -8.29
C ASN A 150 -2.65 -0.42 -7.81
N PRO A 151 -3.54 0.45 -8.30
CA PRO A 151 -4.94 0.51 -7.86
C PRO A 151 -5.72 -0.75 -8.24
N PRO A 152 -6.83 -1.06 -7.53
CA PRO A 152 -7.76 -2.08 -7.97
C PRO A 152 -8.41 -1.73 -9.31
N PHE A 153 -8.75 -2.75 -10.09
CA PHE A 153 -9.28 -2.58 -11.45
C PHE A 153 -10.74 -2.12 -11.44
N SER A 154 -10.96 -0.80 -11.44
CA SER A 154 -12.29 -0.19 -11.58
C SER A 154 -12.22 1.07 -12.45
N ALA A 155 -13.20 1.23 -13.35
CA ALA A 155 -13.25 2.39 -14.24
C ALA A 155 -13.37 3.71 -13.46
N ASP A 156 -14.21 3.74 -12.42
CA ASP A 156 -14.41 4.92 -11.58
C ASP A 156 -13.12 5.27 -10.80
N MET A 157 -12.33 4.26 -10.45
CA MET A 157 -11.04 4.43 -9.77
C MET A 157 -10.05 5.21 -10.63
N TYR A 158 -10.01 4.98 -11.95
CA TYR A 158 -9.05 5.65 -12.82
C TYR A 158 -9.23 7.16 -12.90
N THR A 159 -10.46 7.66 -12.88
CA THR A 159 -10.71 9.11 -12.88
C THR A 159 -10.21 9.75 -11.59
N ALA A 160 -10.67 9.26 -10.44
CA ALA A 160 -10.26 9.78 -9.14
C ALA A 160 -8.74 9.70 -8.94
N LEU A 161 -8.13 8.58 -9.36
CA LEU A 161 -6.69 8.36 -9.27
C LEU A 161 -5.89 9.36 -10.10
N VAL A 162 -6.24 9.52 -11.38
CA VAL A 162 -5.51 10.43 -12.28
C VAL A 162 -5.66 11.88 -11.83
N GLU A 163 -6.85 12.29 -11.41
CA GLU A 163 -7.08 13.63 -10.85
C GLU A 163 -6.25 13.87 -9.59
N ARG A 164 -6.22 12.88 -8.69
CA ARG A 164 -5.40 12.92 -7.47
C ARG A 164 -3.91 13.03 -7.81
N CYS A 165 -3.40 12.22 -8.72
CA CYS A 165 -2.02 12.30 -9.19
C CYS A 165 -1.68 13.68 -9.75
N LYS A 166 -2.53 14.25 -10.62
CA LYS A 166 -2.33 15.59 -11.19
C LYS A 166 -2.29 16.67 -10.10
N SER A 167 -3.20 16.62 -9.14
CA SER A 167 -3.24 17.54 -7.99
C SER A 167 -1.95 17.47 -7.18
N LEU A 168 -1.49 16.26 -6.84
CA LEU A 168 -0.27 16.04 -6.07
C LEU A 168 0.99 16.52 -6.81
N LEU A 169 1.07 16.29 -8.12
CA LEU A 169 2.20 16.76 -8.95
C LEU A 169 2.24 18.28 -9.03
N ALA A 170 1.08 18.94 -9.19
CA ALA A 170 0.98 20.39 -9.18
C ALA A 170 1.38 20.97 -7.80
N ALA A 171 0.95 20.33 -6.71
CA ALA A 171 1.37 20.70 -5.36
C ALA A 171 2.88 20.50 -5.17
N ALA A 172 3.45 19.40 -5.67
CA ALA A 172 4.88 19.12 -5.62
C ALA A 172 5.71 20.19 -6.37
N ASP A 173 5.27 20.60 -7.56
CA ASP A 173 5.93 21.65 -8.33
C ASP A 173 5.86 23.00 -7.60
N THR A 174 4.69 23.34 -7.03
CA THR A 174 4.48 24.56 -6.25
C THR A 174 5.38 24.59 -5.01
N ALA A 175 5.42 23.49 -4.26
CA ALA A 175 6.26 23.33 -3.07
C ALA A 175 7.75 23.11 -3.40
N ARG A 176 8.09 22.95 -4.69
CA ARG A 176 9.42 22.54 -5.14
C ARG A 176 9.90 21.30 -4.38
N SER A 177 9.06 20.29 -4.27
CA SER A 177 9.36 19.01 -3.62
C SER A 177 9.53 17.91 -4.67
N PRO A 178 10.50 16.98 -4.52
CA PRO A 178 10.66 15.87 -5.45
C PRO A 178 9.59 14.79 -5.23
N LEU A 179 8.59 14.74 -6.11
CA LEU A 179 7.58 13.68 -6.19
C LEU A 179 7.73 12.85 -7.47
N SER A 180 7.71 11.52 -7.33
CA SER A 180 7.68 10.53 -8.40
C SER A 180 6.61 9.48 -8.11
N MET A 181 5.82 9.12 -9.12
CA MET A 181 4.76 8.12 -9.01
C MET A 181 4.89 7.12 -10.15
N ALA A 182 5.07 5.84 -9.80
CA ALA A 182 5.05 4.72 -10.73
C ALA A 182 3.64 4.12 -10.76
N LEU A 183 2.81 4.59 -11.69
CA LEU A 183 1.43 4.13 -11.85
C LEU A 183 1.38 2.86 -12.69
N VAL A 184 0.98 1.77 -12.06
CA VAL A 184 0.88 0.42 -12.63
C VAL A 184 -0.59 0.12 -12.90
N ILE A 185 -0.93 -0.20 -14.14
CA ILE A 185 -2.28 -0.62 -14.51
C ILE A 185 -2.22 -1.83 -15.45
N GLY A 186 -3.29 -2.63 -15.43
CA GLY A 186 -3.55 -3.62 -16.46
C GLY A 186 -3.83 -2.90 -17.78
N ALA A 187 -3.01 -3.14 -18.79
CA ALA A 187 -3.04 -2.48 -20.10
C ALA A 187 -4.06 -3.14 -21.04
N THR A 188 -5.27 -3.39 -20.53
CA THR A 188 -6.41 -3.84 -21.35
C THR A 188 -6.90 -2.72 -22.27
N GLU A 189 -7.60 -3.07 -23.34
CA GLU A 189 -8.21 -2.07 -24.23
C GLU A 189 -9.15 -1.12 -23.47
N ALA A 190 -9.95 -1.64 -22.53
CA ALA A 190 -10.84 -0.84 -21.70
C ALA A 190 -10.08 0.17 -20.83
N ALA A 191 -8.98 -0.25 -20.18
CA ALA A 191 -8.17 0.63 -19.35
C ALA A 191 -7.41 1.68 -20.19
N LEU A 192 -6.80 1.27 -21.30
CA LEU A 192 -6.05 2.17 -22.19
C LEU A 192 -6.93 3.12 -23.00
N SER A 193 -8.20 2.77 -23.24
CA SER A 193 -9.18 3.65 -23.89
C SER A 193 -9.85 4.62 -22.92
N HIS A 194 -9.78 4.37 -21.61
CA HIS A 194 -10.36 5.23 -20.59
C HIS A 194 -9.77 6.65 -20.66
N ALA A 195 -10.64 7.67 -20.70
CA ALA A 195 -10.27 9.05 -20.98
C ALA A 195 -9.18 9.58 -20.01
N SER A 196 -9.30 9.27 -18.72
CA SER A 196 -8.35 9.70 -17.69
C SER A 196 -6.96 9.09 -17.91
N ILE A 197 -6.89 7.80 -18.28
CA ILE A 197 -5.62 7.12 -18.56
C ILE A 197 -4.99 7.70 -19.84
N ARG A 198 -5.78 7.84 -20.92
CA ARG A 198 -5.31 8.48 -22.17
C ARG A 198 -4.77 9.89 -21.95
N SER A 199 -5.37 10.64 -21.03
CA SER A 199 -4.93 12.01 -20.72
C SER A 199 -3.51 12.07 -20.16
N LEU A 200 -2.96 10.96 -19.64
CA LEU A 200 -1.59 10.91 -19.15
C LEU A 200 -0.57 11.08 -20.27
N ASP A 201 -0.85 10.58 -21.48
CA ASP A 201 0.06 10.70 -22.63
C ASP A 201 0.29 12.18 -23.03
N ALA A 202 -0.65 13.08 -22.73
CA ALA A 202 -0.53 14.52 -22.96
C ALA A 202 -0.03 15.30 -21.72
N SER A 203 0.22 14.64 -20.59
CA SER A 203 0.62 15.29 -19.35
C SER A 203 2.06 15.77 -19.40
N ALA A 204 2.30 17.01 -19.00
CA ALA A 204 3.64 17.57 -18.84
C ALA A 204 4.46 16.85 -17.74
N HIS A 205 3.81 16.08 -16.87
CA HIS A 205 4.46 15.28 -15.82
C HIS A 205 4.80 13.86 -16.25
N LEU A 206 4.31 13.38 -17.40
CA LEU A 206 4.69 12.06 -17.89
C LEU A 206 6.15 12.07 -18.36
N ARG A 207 6.99 11.22 -17.76
CA ARG A 207 8.43 11.12 -18.07
C ARG A 207 8.81 9.86 -18.81
N GLY A 208 7.98 8.82 -18.73
CA GLY A 208 8.18 7.59 -19.46
C GLY A 208 7.03 6.62 -19.23
N LYS A 209 6.94 5.64 -20.14
CA LYS A 209 5.93 4.61 -20.13
C LYS A 209 6.58 3.31 -20.62
N VAL A 210 6.29 2.21 -19.94
CA VAL A 210 6.66 0.87 -20.39
C VAL A 210 5.42 -0.01 -20.42
N ILE A 211 5.31 -0.84 -21.46
CA ILE A 211 4.28 -1.88 -21.56
C ILE A 211 5.00 -3.23 -21.63
N VAL A 212 4.53 -4.15 -20.79
CA VAL A 212 4.99 -5.54 -20.71
C VAL A 212 3.83 -6.43 -21.13
N GLY A 213 4.08 -7.33 -22.09
CA GLY A 213 3.05 -8.19 -22.64
C GLY A 213 2.54 -9.21 -21.63
N VAL A 214 1.28 -9.62 -21.80
CA VAL A 214 0.68 -10.76 -21.12
C VAL A 214 1.52 -12.01 -21.40
N GLY A 215 1.73 -12.82 -20.38
CA GLY A 215 2.58 -14.01 -20.48
C GLY A 215 4.08 -13.74 -20.40
N GLU A 216 4.54 -12.49 -20.51
CA GLU A 216 5.94 -12.12 -20.25
C GLU A 216 6.23 -11.95 -18.76
N HIS A 217 5.21 -11.80 -17.92
CA HIS A 217 5.33 -11.57 -16.49
C HIS A 217 4.21 -12.27 -15.71
N VAL A 218 4.35 -12.29 -14.38
CA VAL A 218 3.30 -12.72 -13.45
C VAL A 218 2.99 -11.64 -12.44
N TYR A 219 1.78 -11.69 -11.89
CA TYR A 219 1.43 -11.03 -10.64
C TYR A 219 1.38 -12.05 -9.50
N LEU A 220 1.49 -11.58 -8.27
CA LEU A 220 1.24 -12.38 -7.06
C LEU A 220 -0.20 -12.18 -6.59
N SER A 221 -0.79 -13.24 -6.07
CA SER A 221 -2.06 -13.13 -5.35
C SER A 221 -1.94 -12.13 -4.21
N ALA A 222 -2.92 -11.23 -4.11
CA ALA A 222 -3.14 -10.44 -2.91
C ALA A 222 -4.05 -11.16 -1.90
N SER A 223 -4.49 -12.40 -2.19
CA SER A 223 -5.42 -13.14 -1.35
C SER A 223 -4.71 -13.87 -0.22
N CYS A 224 -5.16 -13.64 1.02
CA CYS A 224 -4.71 -14.41 2.19
C CYS A 224 -5.15 -15.89 2.17
N TRP A 225 -6.07 -16.27 1.27
CA TRP A 225 -6.62 -17.61 1.19
C TRP A 225 -5.89 -18.51 0.17
N GLN A 226 -5.10 -17.91 -0.71
CA GLN A 226 -4.31 -18.65 -1.68
C GLN A 226 -2.94 -19.01 -1.09
N PRO A 227 -2.33 -20.12 -1.54
CA PRO A 227 -0.98 -20.45 -1.13
C PRO A 227 -0.03 -19.27 -1.38
N ALA A 228 0.87 -19.04 -0.44
CA ALA A 228 1.91 -18.03 -0.60
C ALA A 228 2.66 -18.25 -1.93
N GLY A 229 2.71 -17.20 -2.76
CA GLY A 229 3.36 -17.27 -4.07
C GLY A 229 2.48 -17.76 -5.22
N ALA A 230 1.15 -17.87 -5.05
CA ALA A 230 0.24 -18.08 -6.17
C ALA A 230 0.39 -16.96 -7.21
N THR A 231 0.63 -17.34 -8.47
CA THR A 231 0.93 -16.41 -9.57
C THR A 231 -0.19 -16.34 -10.61
N PHE A 232 -0.43 -15.16 -11.17
CA PHE A 232 -1.44 -14.94 -12.20
C PHE A 232 -0.89 -14.24 -13.44
N ARG A 233 -1.52 -14.51 -14.58
CA ARG A 233 -1.28 -13.85 -15.86
C ARG A 233 -2.61 -13.34 -16.38
N ALA A 234 -2.94 -12.09 -16.05
CA ALA A 234 -4.25 -11.54 -16.35
C ALA A 234 -4.27 -10.76 -17.67
N CYS A 235 -3.32 -9.84 -17.85
CA CYS A 235 -3.28 -8.93 -18.97
C CYS A 235 -1.87 -8.37 -19.18
N ASP A 236 -1.69 -7.59 -20.25
CA ASP A 236 -0.54 -6.71 -20.41
C ASP A 236 -0.48 -5.75 -19.21
N THR A 237 0.71 -5.27 -18.87
CA THR A 237 0.91 -4.31 -17.78
C THR A 237 1.57 -3.05 -18.31
N ALA A 238 0.98 -1.90 -18.01
CA ALA A 238 1.56 -0.60 -18.29
C ALA A 238 2.04 0.05 -17.00
N VAL A 239 3.25 0.60 -17.03
CA VAL A 239 3.79 1.44 -15.96
C VAL A 239 4.03 2.84 -16.51
N PHE A 240 3.37 3.84 -15.93
CA PHE A 240 3.51 5.26 -16.24
C PHE A 240 4.33 5.94 -15.15
N PHE A 241 5.41 6.61 -15.53
CA PHE A 241 6.23 7.40 -14.62
C PHE A 241 5.78 8.86 -14.66
N LEU A 242 5.05 9.28 -13.63
CA LEU A 242 4.56 10.64 -13.47
C LEU A 242 5.42 11.36 -12.43
N GLN A 243 6.08 12.46 -12.83
CA GLN A 243 7.06 13.11 -11.96
C GLN A 243 6.94 14.64 -12.04
N SER A 244 6.99 15.25 -10.85
CA SER A 244 7.25 16.68 -10.67
C SER A 244 8.58 17.08 -11.31
N GLU A 245 8.83 18.37 -11.51
CA GLU A 245 10.09 18.84 -12.10
C GLU A 245 11.31 18.39 -11.26
N ARG A 246 11.22 18.47 -9.93
CA ARG A 246 12.29 18.00 -9.05
C ARG A 246 12.37 16.48 -8.96
N GLY A 247 11.23 15.80 -9.03
CA GLY A 247 11.18 14.34 -9.11
C GLY A 247 11.91 13.83 -10.34
N ALA A 248 11.69 14.44 -11.50
CA ALA A 248 12.38 14.10 -12.75
C ALA A 248 13.90 14.35 -12.70
N LYS A 249 14.35 15.37 -11.97
CA LYS A 249 15.78 15.63 -11.75
C LYS A 249 16.40 14.61 -10.80
N LYS A 250 15.68 14.21 -9.73
CA LYS A 250 16.17 13.29 -8.70
C LYS A 250 16.15 11.83 -9.18
N TRP A 251 15.10 11.43 -9.88
CA TRP A 251 14.85 10.08 -10.37
C TRP A 251 14.57 10.11 -11.88
N PRO A 252 15.56 10.46 -12.72
CA PRO A 252 15.35 10.58 -14.15
C PRO A 252 14.87 9.26 -14.74
N THR A 253 13.89 9.35 -15.64
CA THR A 253 13.33 8.20 -16.35
C THR A 253 14.00 8.09 -17.72
N THR A 254 15.03 7.24 -17.82
CA THR A 254 15.78 7.01 -19.06
C THR A 254 15.33 5.73 -19.74
N GLN A 255 15.65 5.58 -21.02
CA GLN A 255 15.32 4.37 -21.77
C GLN A 255 16.01 3.12 -21.20
N GLU A 256 17.22 3.27 -20.67
CA GLU A 256 17.95 2.17 -20.01
C GLU A 256 17.21 1.70 -18.76
N LYS A 257 16.70 2.62 -17.92
CA LYS A 257 15.91 2.25 -16.73
C LYS A 257 14.60 1.57 -17.11
N LEU A 258 13.90 2.07 -18.13
CA LEU A 258 12.68 1.44 -18.62
C LEU A 258 12.94 0.02 -19.15
N ALA A 259 14.07 -0.18 -19.85
CA ALA A 259 14.49 -1.51 -20.31
C ALA A 259 14.84 -2.45 -19.15
N LEU A 260 15.55 -1.96 -18.12
CA LEU A 260 15.86 -2.73 -16.91
C LEU A 260 14.59 -3.13 -16.15
N LEU A 261 13.62 -2.22 -16.03
CA LEU A 261 12.33 -2.54 -15.41
C LEU A 261 11.58 -3.58 -16.22
N LYS A 262 11.51 -3.44 -17.55
CA LYS A 262 10.90 -4.46 -18.41
C LYS A 262 11.57 -5.82 -18.22
N HIS A 263 12.90 -5.85 -18.15
CA HIS A 263 13.65 -7.06 -17.86
C HIS A 263 13.30 -7.65 -16.48
N ALA A 264 13.16 -6.82 -15.45
CA ALA A 264 12.73 -7.26 -14.11
C ALA A 264 11.36 -7.93 -14.13
N PHE A 265 10.39 -7.40 -14.89
CA PHE A 265 9.12 -8.07 -15.13
C PHE A 265 9.31 -9.42 -15.83
N THR A 266 10.15 -9.50 -16.87
CA THR A 266 10.36 -10.77 -17.59
C THR A 266 11.02 -11.87 -16.77
N MET A 267 11.88 -11.52 -15.81
CA MET A 267 12.51 -12.49 -14.91
C MET A 267 11.49 -13.22 -14.02
N THR A 268 10.34 -12.61 -13.75
CA THR A 268 9.26 -13.22 -12.94
C THR A 268 8.63 -14.43 -13.63
N ASN A 269 8.84 -14.55 -14.94
CA ASN A 269 8.31 -15.64 -15.76
C ASN A 269 9.10 -16.95 -15.61
N GLY A 270 10.36 -16.87 -15.18
CA GLY A 270 11.32 -17.99 -15.13
C GLY A 270 11.20 -18.89 -13.91
N THR A 271 10.52 -18.46 -12.84
CA THR A 271 10.21 -19.29 -11.67
C THR A 271 8.99 -20.16 -11.98
N ARG A 272 9.17 -21.14 -12.86
CA ARG A 272 8.17 -22.15 -13.18
C ARG A 272 8.08 -23.12 -12.00
N GLY A 273 7.39 -22.71 -10.93
CA GLY A 273 6.92 -23.63 -9.91
C GLY A 273 5.97 -24.64 -10.55
N HIS A 274 6.20 -25.92 -10.32
CA HIS A 274 5.24 -26.97 -10.69
C HIS A 274 3.91 -26.68 -9.99
N GLY A 275 2.91 -26.19 -10.73
CA GLY A 275 1.59 -25.91 -10.16
C GLY A 275 0.67 -25.18 -11.14
N GLU A 276 -0.09 -25.97 -11.89
CA GLU A 276 -1.40 -25.68 -12.49
C GLU A 276 -1.56 -24.44 -13.39
N ASP A 277 -1.66 -24.70 -14.70
CA ASP A 277 -2.35 -23.84 -15.66
C ASP A 277 -3.76 -23.53 -15.14
N ALA A 278 -3.99 -22.28 -14.75
CA ALA A 278 -5.31 -21.78 -14.41
C ALA A 278 -6.18 -21.81 -15.68
N ARG A 279 -7.25 -22.61 -15.60
CA ARG A 279 -8.32 -22.74 -16.59
C ARG A 279 -8.95 -21.36 -16.86
N GLU A 280 -9.33 -21.14 -18.12
CA GLU A 280 -10.15 -20.01 -18.56
C GLU A 280 -11.35 -19.77 -17.62
N PRO A 281 -11.75 -18.51 -17.39
CA PRO A 281 -13.00 -18.23 -16.70
C PRO A 281 -14.17 -18.81 -17.53
N PRO A 282 -15.13 -19.52 -16.92
CA PRO A 282 -16.26 -20.06 -17.66
C PRO A 282 -17.09 -18.88 -18.17
N GLY A 283 -17.19 -18.76 -19.49
CA GLY A 283 -18.16 -17.88 -20.12
C GLY A 283 -19.57 -18.30 -19.75
N ARG A 284 -20.29 -17.39 -19.08
CA ARG A 284 -21.74 -17.14 -19.19
C ARG A 284 -22.12 -15.90 -18.42
#